data_AF-A0A4U7D2Q7-F1
#
_entry.id   AF-A0A4U7D2Q7-F1
#
_cell.length_a   1.000
_cell.length_b   1.000
_cell.length_c   1.000
_cell.angle_alpha   90.00
_cell.angle_beta   90.00
_cell.angle_gamma   90.00
#
_symmetry.space_group_name_H-M   'P 1'
#
loop_
_entity.id
_entity.type
_entity.pdbx_description
1 polymer ?
#
loop_
_entity_poly.entity_id
_entity_poly.type
_entity_poly.pdbx_seq_one_letter_code
_entity_poly.pdbx_strand_id
1 'polypeptide(L)' 'MSGSAPTREVARRVFATEFNDAGYTFTESDDERAPVYALLPTGESS' A
#
# COMPACT_ATOMS: atom_id res chain seq x y z
N MET A 1 29.08 -12.66 -0.30
CA MET A 1 27.73 -12.76 0.30
C MET A 1 26.73 -12.62 -0.84
N SER A 2 26.16 -13.73 -1.32
CA SER A 2 25.09 -13.65 -2.32
C SER A 2 23.81 -13.21 -1.59
N GLY A 3 23.52 -11.92 -1.63
CA GLY A 3 22.26 -11.40 -1.10
C GLY A 3 21.13 -11.97 -1.95
N SER A 4 20.23 -12.72 -1.33
CA SER A 4 19.01 -13.22 -1.99
C SER A 4 18.36 -12.05 -2.73
N ALA A 5 18.18 -12.15 -4.04
CA ALA A 5 17.46 -11.14 -4.80
C ALA A 5 16.01 -11.09 -4.26
N PRO A 6 15.46 -9.89 -3.96
CA PRO A 6 14.09 -9.78 -3.47
C PRO A 6 13.15 -10.41 -4.50
N THR A 7 12.37 -11.41 -4.07
CA THR A 7 11.35 -12.02 -4.92
C THR A 7 10.25 -11.00 -5.13
N ARG A 8 9.86 -10.78 -6.39
CA ARG A 8 8.75 -9.86 -6.71
C ARG A 8 7.46 -10.38 -6.10
N GLU A 9 6.75 -9.53 -5.38
CA GLU A 9 5.39 -9.81 -4.91
C GLU A 9 4.36 -9.32 -5.93
N VAL A 10 3.27 -10.06 -6.10
CA VAL A 10 2.18 -9.66 -7.00
C VAL A 10 1.33 -8.61 -6.30
N ALA A 11 1.05 -7.51 -6.99
CA ALA A 11 0.14 -6.49 -6.48
C ALA A 11 -1.26 -7.07 -6.24
N ARG A 12 -1.78 -6.85 -5.03
CA ARG A 12 -3.13 -7.25 -4.63
C ARG A 12 -4.07 -6.05 -4.69
N ARG A 13 -5.31 -6.29 -5.11
CA ARG A 13 -6.36 -5.26 -5.13
C ARG A 13 -7.15 -5.34 -3.83
N VAL A 14 -7.40 -4.19 -3.24
CA VAL A 14 -8.28 -4.04 -2.09
C VAL A 14 -9.75 -4.18 -2.50
N PHE A 15 -10.60 -4.59 -1.58
CA PHE A 15 -12.04 -4.58 -1.82
C PHE A 15 -12.56 -3.14 -1.91
N ALA A 16 -13.58 -2.90 -2.74
CA ALA A 16 -14.15 -1.57 -2.91
C ALA A 16 -14.69 -1.00 -1.58
N THR A 17 -15.35 -1.82 -0.77
CA THR A 17 -15.89 -1.42 0.53
C THR A 17 -14.78 -0.98 1.48
N GLU A 18 -13.74 -1.79 1.64
CA GLU A 18 -12.61 -1.50 2.52
C GLU A 18 -11.86 -0.22 2.09
N PHE A 19 -11.70 -0.03 0.78
CA PHE A 19 -11.12 1.20 0.24
C PHE A 19 -11.99 2.44 0.56
N ASN A 20 -13.31 2.32 0.44
CA ASN A 20 -14.23 3.42 0.75
C ASN A 20 -14.27 3.75 2.25
N ASP A 21 -14.04 2.75 3.11
CA ASP A 21 -14.02 2.93 4.56
C ASP A 21 -12.67 3.46 5.08
N ALA A 22 -11.66 3.59 4.22
CA ALA A 22 -10.35 4.15 4.57
C ALA A 22 -10.47 5.64 4.91
N GLY A 23 -10.29 5.98 6.19
CA GLY A 23 -10.41 7.35 6.69
C GLY A 23 -9.09 8.13 6.79
N TYR A 24 -7.95 7.51 6.46
CA TYR A 24 -6.63 8.12 6.61
C TYR A 24 -5.73 7.85 5.40
N THR A 25 -5.13 8.91 4.89
CA THR A 25 -4.15 8.87 3.80
C THR A 25 -2.92 9.69 4.15
N PHE A 26 -1.75 9.25 3.71
CA PHE A 26 -0.49 9.95 3.91
C PHE A 26 0.41 9.85 2.69
N THR A 27 1.41 10.73 2.62
CA THR A 27 2.52 10.63 1.69
C THR A 27 3.83 10.72 2.47
N GLU A 28 4.89 10.13 1.92
CA GLU A 28 6.21 10.08 2.56
C GLU A 28 7.18 11.13 1.96
N SER A 29 6.72 11.89 0.96
CA SER A 29 7.52 12.87 0.23
C SER A 29 6.68 14.07 -0.16
N ASP A 30 7.31 15.25 -0.20
CA ASP A 30 6.68 16.50 -0.65
C ASP A 30 6.69 16.66 -2.19
N ASP A 31 7.22 15.68 -2.92
CA ASP A 31 7.21 15.65 -4.39
C ASP A 31 5.75 15.58 -4.91
N GLU A 32 5.41 16.41 -5.89
CA GLU A 32 4.05 16.46 -6.47
C GLU A 32 3.57 15.12 -7.05
N ARG A 33 4.49 14.22 -7.40
CA ARG A 33 4.22 12.88 -7.94
C ARG A 33 4.42 11.78 -6.92
N ALA A 34 4.62 12.12 -5.65
CA ALA A 34 4.73 11.13 -4.60
C ALA A 34 3.47 10.26 -4.52
N PRO A 35 3.60 8.95 -4.31
CA PRO A 35 2.46 8.10 -4.03
C PRO A 35 1.71 8.57 -2.78
N VAL A 36 0.39 8.41 -2.81
CA VAL A 36 -0.47 8.56 -1.64
C VAL A 36 -0.86 7.16 -1.16
N TYR A 37 -0.60 6.89 0.11
CA TYR A 37 -0.92 5.64 0.77
C TYR A 37 -2.22 5.81 1.56
N ALA A 38 -3.11 4.81 1.50
CA ALA A 38 -4.32 4.75 2.33
C ALA A 38 -4.16 3.67 3.40
N LEU A 39 -4.48 3.99 4.65
CA LEU A 39 -4.55 2.99 5.71
C LEU A 39 -5.89 2.29 5.69
N LEU A 40 -5.87 0.99 5.40
CA LEU A 40 -7.06 0.16 5.39
C LEU A 40 -7.46 -0.20 6.83
N PRO A 41 -8.75 -0.12 7.18
CA PRO A 41 -9.21 -0.26 8.57
C PRO A 41 -9.01 -1.67 9.16
N THR A 42 -9.05 -2.72 8.34
CA THR A 42 -8.87 -4.11 8.79
C THR A 42 -7.42 -4.59 8.64
N GLY A 43 -6.60 -3.88 7.86
CA GLY A 43 -5.22 -4.27 7.57
C GLY A 43 -5.10 -5.64 6.90
N GLU A 44 -6.15 -6.09 6.18
CA GLU A 44 -6.24 -7.45 5.71
C GLU A 44 -5.11 -7.76 4.70
N SER A 45 -4.17 -8.59 5.14
CA SER A 45 -3.21 -9.24 4.24
C SER A 45 -3.86 -10.53 3.76
N SER A 46 -4.55 -10.49 2.62
CA SER A 46 -5.11 -11.67 1.94
C SER A 46 -4.05 -12.66 1.45
#